data_AF-A0A920SJS5-F1
#
_entry.id   AF-A0A920SJS5-F1
#
_cell.length_a   1.000
_cell.length_b   1.000
_cell.length_c   1.000
_cell.angle_alpha   90.00
_cell.angle_beta   90.00
_cell.angle_gamma   90.00
#
_symmetry.space_group_name_H-M   'P 1'
#
loop_
_entity.id
_entity.type
_entity.pdbx_description
1 polymer ?
#
loop_
_entity_poly.entity_id
_entity_poly.type
_entity_poly.pdbx_seq_one_letter_code
_entity_poly.pdbx_strand_id
1 'polypeptide(L)'
;MEHPIVQRVERAREEGIQVFADQYPYTASATGLEAALLPRWSQAGGRDSLMARLDDPPTLERIKEGMIEGLARRGGADRIQFRRYRPNESIEGQLLSEVAADRDQHPIDTAIKPHQGRKREHCLIQYER
;
A
#
# COMPACT_ATOMS: atom_id res chain seq x y z
N MET A 1 -17.54 22.47 -17.08
CA MET A 1 -17.79 22.62 -15.63
C MET A 1 -16.44 22.63 -14.94
N GLU A 2 -16.20 23.62 -14.08
CA GLU A 2 -14.95 23.75 -13.34
C GLU A 2 -14.95 22.81 -12.14
N HIS A 3 -13.80 22.17 -11.86
CA HIS A 3 -13.70 21.14 -10.84
C HIS A 3 -13.81 21.76 -9.43
N PRO A 4 -14.57 21.17 -8.47
CA PRO A 4 -14.81 21.77 -7.15
C PRO A 4 -13.56 22.12 -6.34
N ILE A 5 -12.45 21.41 -6.57
CA ILE A 5 -11.15 21.73 -5.94
C ILE A 5 -10.57 23.05 -6.49
N VAL A 6 -10.70 23.31 -7.79
CA VAL A 6 -10.18 24.54 -8.43
C VAL A 6 -10.89 25.75 -7.84
N GLN A 7 -12.21 25.71 -7.76
CA GLN A 7 -13.04 26.77 -7.16
C GLN A 7 -12.67 27.09 -5.71
N ARG A 8 -12.30 26.08 -4.92
CA ARG A 8 -11.85 26.29 -3.53
C ARG A 8 -10.51 26.99 -3.45
N VAL A 9 -9.58 26.65 -4.34
CA VAL A 9 -8.26 27.29 -4.42
C VAL A 9 -8.41 28.76 -4.85
N GLU A 10 -9.25 29.02 -5.85
CA GLU A 10 -9.50 30.37 -6.36
C GLU A 10 -10.12 31.27 -5.30
N ARG A 11 -11.19 30.82 -4.63
CA ARG A 11 -11.80 31.59 -3.54
C ARG A 11 -10.81 31.92 -2.42
N ALA A 12 -9.99 30.96 -2.00
CA ALA A 12 -8.97 31.22 -0.97
C ALA A 12 -7.96 32.28 -1.41
N ARG A 13 -7.58 32.29 -2.70
CA ARG A 13 -6.70 33.33 -3.26
C ARG A 13 -7.38 34.70 -3.32
N GLU A 14 -8.67 34.76 -3.66
CA GLU A 14 -9.47 35.99 -3.62
C GLU A 14 -9.59 36.57 -2.20
N GLU A 15 -9.66 35.70 -1.19
CA GLU A 15 -9.65 36.07 0.23
C GLU A 15 -8.24 36.50 0.74
N GLY A 16 -7.24 36.56 -0.14
CA GLY A 16 -5.87 36.95 0.20
C GLY A 16 -5.03 35.85 0.86
N ILE A 17 -5.52 34.61 0.88
CA ILE A 17 -4.79 33.46 1.41
C ILE A 17 -3.82 32.95 0.34
N GLN A 18 -2.54 32.85 0.70
CA GLN A 18 -1.54 32.31 -0.21
C GLN A 18 -1.68 30.79 -0.32
N VAL A 19 -2.18 30.33 -1.48
CA VAL A 19 -2.39 28.91 -1.78
C VAL A 19 -1.57 28.48 -2.99
N PHE A 20 -0.73 27.48 -2.80
CA PHE A 20 0.00 26.77 -3.84
C PHE A 20 -0.61 25.39 -4.07
N ALA A 21 -0.51 24.90 -5.31
CA ALA A 21 -0.87 23.54 -5.65
C ALA A 21 0.37 22.84 -6.20
N ASP A 22 0.61 21.63 -5.73
CA ASP A 22 1.62 20.73 -6.28
C ASP A 22 0.93 19.48 -6.80
N GLN A 23 1.40 18.98 -7.93
CA GLN A 23 0.97 17.70 -8.49
C GLN A 23 2.23 16.86 -8.70
N TYR A 24 2.24 15.70 -8.06
CA TYR A 24 3.26 14.69 -8.30
C TYR A 24 3.00 14.03 -9.66
N PRO A 25 3.81 14.26 -10.70
CA PRO A 25 3.52 13.82 -12.07
C PRO A 25 3.92 12.35 -12.30
N TYR A 26 4.03 11.54 -11.25
CA TYR A 26 4.52 10.17 -11.33
C TYR A 26 3.37 9.18 -11.33
N THR A 27 3.42 8.24 -12.27
CA THR A 27 2.45 7.14 -12.40
C THR A 27 2.65 6.03 -11.37
N ALA A 28 3.64 6.14 -10.48
CA ALA A 28 3.94 5.14 -9.45
C ALA A 28 4.35 5.78 -8.11
N SER A 29 3.99 5.13 -7.00
CA SER A 29 4.50 5.46 -5.66
C SER A 29 5.46 4.39 -5.15
N ALA A 30 6.47 4.80 -4.38
CA ALA A 30 7.39 3.91 -3.65
C ALA A 30 6.95 3.74 -2.19
N THR A 31 5.82 3.05 -2.00
CA THR A 31 5.23 2.79 -0.68
C THR A 31 5.42 1.32 -0.30
N GLY A 32 5.84 1.03 0.94
CA GLY A 32 5.93 -0.36 1.43
C GLY A 32 4.55 -1.04 1.56
N LEU A 33 4.50 -2.36 1.42
CA LEU A 33 3.24 -3.14 1.51
C LEU A 33 2.52 -2.92 2.84
N GLU A 34 3.27 -2.84 3.94
CA GLU A 34 2.76 -2.50 5.28
C GLU A 34 1.93 -1.22 5.27
N ALA A 35 2.51 -0.14 4.74
CA ALA A 35 1.85 1.16 4.71
C ALA A 35 0.70 1.21 3.69
N ALA A 36 0.77 0.38 2.65
CA ALA A 36 -0.16 0.34 1.55
C ALA A 36 -1.42 -0.48 1.83
N LEU A 37 -1.28 -1.63 2.50
CA LEU A 37 -2.30 -2.66 2.60
C LEU A 37 -2.80 -2.87 4.03
N LEU A 38 -1.95 -2.75 5.05
CA LEU A 38 -2.40 -3.05 6.41
C LEU A 38 -3.39 -2.00 6.93
N PRO A 39 -4.50 -2.42 7.57
CA PRO A 39 -5.40 -1.52 8.27
C PRO A 39 -4.66 -0.68 9.31
N ARG A 40 -4.98 0.62 9.41
CA ARG A 40 -4.28 1.53 10.33
C ARG A 40 -4.28 1.06 11.78
N TRP A 41 -5.40 0.48 12.26
CA TRP A 41 -5.50 -0.02 13.63
C TRP A 41 -4.54 -1.17 13.92
N SER A 42 -4.21 -2.00 12.92
CA SER A 42 -3.30 -3.15 13.10
C SER A 42 -1.86 -2.72 13.37
N GLN A 43 -1.50 -1.49 12.97
CA GLN A 43 -0.17 -0.90 13.14
C GLN A 43 -0.03 -0.11 14.45
N ALA A 44 -1.11 0.07 15.21
CA ALA A 44 -1.10 0.83 16.47
C ALA A 44 -0.21 0.14 17.53
N GLY A 45 0.60 0.90 18.26
CA GLY A 45 1.53 0.35 19.26
C GLY A 45 2.86 -0.16 18.67
N GLY A 46 3.08 0.02 17.37
CA GLY A 46 4.37 -0.27 16.72
C GLY A 46 4.55 -1.75 16.35
N ARG A 47 5.80 -2.12 16.05
CA ARG A 47 6.18 -3.40 15.43
C ARG A 47 5.79 -4.61 16.27
N ASP A 48 6.12 -4.60 17.56
CA ASP A 48 5.89 -5.75 18.43
C ASP A 48 4.39 -6.03 18.61
N SER A 49 3.58 -4.96 18.72
CA SER A 49 2.12 -5.08 18.75
C SER A 49 1.56 -5.59 17.43
N LEU A 50 2.11 -5.17 16.29
CA LEU A 50 1.72 -5.73 14.99
C LEU A 50 2.06 -7.22 14.89
N MET A 51 3.27 -7.64 15.31
CA MET A 51 3.65 -9.06 15.28
C MET A 51 2.72 -9.90 16.17
N ALA A 52 2.45 -9.46 17.40
CA ALA A 52 1.54 -10.15 18.31
C ALA A 52 0.12 -10.31 17.73
N ARG A 53 -0.36 -9.33 16.93
CA ARG A 53 -1.65 -9.41 16.23
C ARG A 53 -1.61 -10.35 15.03
N LEU A 54 -0.49 -10.43 14.33
CA LEU A 54 -0.32 -11.36 13.21
C LEU A 54 -0.19 -12.81 13.69
N ASP A 55 0.31 -13.02 14.92
CA ASP A 55 0.41 -14.34 15.55
C ASP A 55 -0.92 -14.82 16.15
N ASP A 56 -1.90 -13.93 16.36
CA ASP A 56 -3.24 -14.27 16.84
C ASP A 56 -4.19 -14.59 15.66
N PRO A 57 -4.62 -15.86 15.47
CA PRO A 57 -5.42 -16.26 14.30
C PRO A 57 -6.70 -15.45 14.05
N PRO A 58 -7.56 -15.18 15.05
CA PRO A 58 -8.77 -14.39 14.80
C PRO A 58 -8.44 -12.93 14.43
N THR A 59 -7.40 -12.34 15.02
CA THR A 59 -6.95 -11.00 14.63
C THR A 59 -6.32 -10.99 13.24
N LEU A 60 -5.55 -12.02 12.88
CA LEU A 60 -4.96 -12.16 11.55
C LEU A 60 -6.03 -12.17 10.45
N GLU A 61 -7.11 -12.94 10.62
CA GLU A 61 -8.20 -12.98 9.63
C GLU A 61 -8.89 -11.61 9.50
N ARG A 62 -9.14 -10.92 10.62
CA ARG A 62 -9.65 -9.54 10.59
C ARG A 62 -8.70 -8.56 9.90
N ILE A 63 -7.39 -8.75 10.03
CA ILE A 63 -6.38 -7.96 9.30
C ILE A 63 -6.50 -8.24 7.80
N LYS A 64 -6.57 -9.51 7.40
CA LYS A 64 -6.72 -9.92 5.99
C LYS A 64 -7.97 -9.31 5.36
N GLU A 65 -9.10 -9.36 6.04
CA GLU A 65 -10.34 -8.72 5.58
C GLU A 65 -10.14 -7.23 5.31
N GLY A 66 -9.49 -6.52 6.24
CA GLY A 66 -9.19 -5.09 6.06
C GLY A 66 -8.17 -4.81 4.94
N MET A 67 -7.26 -5.74 4.66
CA MET A 67 -6.31 -5.60 3.55
C MET A 67 -6.99 -5.71 2.18
N ILE A 68 -8.17 -6.33 2.07
CA ILE A 68 -8.93 -6.38 0.81
C ILE A 68 -9.27 -4.96 0.33
N GLU A 69 -9.73 -4.09 1.24
CA GLU A 69 -10.00 -2.69 0.92
C GLU A 69 -8.70 -1.97 0.49
N GLY A 70 -7.61 -2.20 1.23
CA GLY A 70 -6.30 -1.65 0.90
C GLY A 70 -5.83 -2.03 -0.50
N LEU A 71 -5.96 -3.31 -0.87
CA LEU A 71 -5.60 -3.84 -2.18
C LEU A 71 -6.48 -3.26 -3.29
N ALA A 72 -7.79 -3.20 -3.07
CA ALA A 72 -8.73 -2.61 -4.03
C ALA A 72 -8.42 -1.13 -4.30
N ARG A 73 -8.10 -0.36 -3.25
CA ARG A 73 -7.69 1.06 -3.38
C ARG A 73 -6.40 1.27 -4.17
N ARG A 74 -5.57 0.23 -4.33
CA ARG A 74 -4.37 0.25 -5.18
C ARG A 74 -4.62 -0.26 -6.59
N GLY A 75 -5.85 -0.62 -6.93
CA GLY A 75 -6.20 -1.16 -8.25
C GLY A 75 -5.91 -2.65 -8.40
N GLY A 76 -5.75 -3.39 -7.30
CA GLY A 76 -5.56 -4.85 -7.31
C GLY A 76 -4.10 -5.32 -7.30
N ALA A 77 -3.92 -6.64 -7.24
CA ALA A 77 -2.61 -7.27 -7.14
C ALA A 77 -1.75 -7.08 -8.41
N ASP A 78 -2.37 -6.91 -9.58
CA ASP A 78 -1.71 -6.66 -10.86
C ASP A 78 -1.09 -5.24 -10.98
N ARG A 79 -1.28 -4.40 -9.96
CA ARG A 79 -0.77 -3.01 -9.89
C ARG A 79 0.36 -2.82 -8.88
N ILE A 80 0.69 -3.86 -8.12
CA ILE A 80 1.71 -3.82 -7.07
C ILE A 80 2.92 -4.60 -7.55
N GLN A 81 4.06 -3.94 -7.75
CA GLN A 81 5.30 -4.56 -8.17
C GLN A 81 6.32 -4.58 -7.04
N PHE A 82 6.96 -5.72 -6.82
CA PHE A 82 8.09 -5.81 -5.90
C PHE A 82 9.29 -5.08 -6.50
N ARG A 83 9.87 -4.15 -5.76
CA ARG A 83 11.03 -3.36 -6.24
C ARG A 83 12.24 -3.46 -5.37
N ARG A 84 12.03 -3.75 -4.09
CA ARG A 84 13.09 -4.14 -3.20
C ARG A 84 12.56 -5.14 -2.19
N TYR A 85 13.00 -6.38 -2.33
CA TYR A 85 12.64 -7.47 -1.45
C TYR A 85 13.90 -8.25 -1.05
N ARG A 86 14.64 -7.69 -0.08
CA ARG A 86 15.90 -8.28 0.40
C ARG A 86 15.83 -9.75 0.82
N PRO A 87 14.73 -10.27 1.40
CA PRO A 87 14.67 -11.70 1.74
C PRO A 87 14.76 -12.61 0.51
N ASN A 88 14.33 -12.14 -0.66
CA ASN A 88 14.43 -12.87 -1.92
C ASN A 88 14.41 -11.93 -3.14
N GLU A 89 15.58 -11.51 -3.62
CA GLU A 89 15.67 -10.55 -4.72
C GLU A 89 15.14 -11.11 -6.06
N SER A 90 14.93 -12.42 -6.20
CA SER A 90 14.44 -13.03 -7.44
C SER A 90 13.02 -12.60 -7.83
N ILE A 91 12.21 -12.10 -6.88
CA ILE A 91 10.85 -11.61 -7.16
C ILE A 91 10.82 -10.13 -7.54
N GLU A 92 11.95 -9.43 -7.51
CA GLU A 92 12.00 -8.02 -7.90
C GLU A 92 11.67 -7.87 -9.38
N GLY A 93 10.80 -6.90 -9.70
CA GLY A 93 10.23 -6.72 -11.02
C GLY A 93 8.92 -7.48 -11.27
N GLN A 94 8.60 -8.49 -10.47
CA GLN A 94 7.33 -9.21 -10.57
C GLN A 94 6.18 -8.50 -9.85
N LEU A 95 4.97 -8.73 -10.32
CA LEU A 95 3.73 -8.27 -9.70
C LEU A 95 3.33 -9.15 -8.51
N LEU A 96 2.55 -8.60 -7.57
CA LEU A 96 1.99 -9.34 -6.45
C LEU A 96 1.12 -10.50 -6.93
N SER A 97 0.39 -10.33 -8.02
CA SER A 97 -0.41 -11.40 -8.63
C SER A 97 0.43 -12.52 -9.22
N GLU A 98 1.53 -12.20 -9.91
CA GLU A 98 2.47 -13.18 -10.47
C GLU A 98 3.11 -14.00 -9.35
N VAL A 99 3.63 -13.33 -8.32
CA VAL A 99 4.25 -14.01 -7.17
C VAL A 99 3.22 -14.85 -6.40
N ALA A 100 1.97 -14.41 -6.31
CA ALA A 100 0.90 -15.17 -5.67
C ALA A 100 0.54 -16.42 -6.47
N ALA A 101 0.45 -16.31 -7.80
CA ALA A 101 0.20 -17.43 -8.71
C ALA A 101 1.34 -18.47 -8.65
N ASP A 102 2.60 -18.03 -8.70
CA ASP A 102 3.78 -18.90 -8.60
C ASP A 102 3.82 -19.67 -7.27
N ARG A 103 3.20 -19.13 -6.22
CA ARG A 103 3.15 -19.71 -4.87
C ARG A 103 1.87 -20.49 -4.56
N ASP A 104 0.94 -20.58 -5.52
CA ASP A 104 -0.41 -21.12 -5.34
C ASP A 104 -1.11 -20.53 -4.10
N GLN A 105 -1.04 -19.20 -3.96
CA GLN A 105 -1.54 -18.45 -2.80
C GLN A 105 -2.46 -17.32 -3.22
N HIS A 106 -3.36 -16.92 -2.32
CA HIS A 106 -4.09 -15.68 -2.49
C HIS A 106 -3.13 -14.47 -2.38
N PRO A 107 -3.33 -13.37 -3.12
CA PRO A 107 -2.47 -12.19 -3.06
C PRO A 107 -2.31 -11.58 -1.66
N ILE A 108 -3.37 -11.63 -0.84
CA ILE A 108 -3.33 -11.13 0.54
C ILE A 108 -2.40 -11.98 1.43
N ASP A 109 -2.46 -13.31 1.30
CA ASP A 109 -1.57 -14.21 2.05
C ASP A 109 -0.11 -14.04 1.61
N THR A 110 0.09 -13.84 0.31
CA THR A 110 1.41 -13.53 -0.27
C THR A 110 1.94 -12.20 0.25
N ALA A 111 1.08 -11.19 0.41
CA ALA A 111 1.46 -9.88 0.92
C ALA A 111 1.76 -9.89 2.41
N ILE A 112 1.11 -10.72 3.23
CA ILE A 112 1.34 -10.81 4.69
C ILE A 112 2.68 -11.46 5.04
N LYS A 113 3.09 -12.55 4.39
CA LYS A 113 4.36 -13.26 4.68
C LYS A 113 5.62 -12.38 4.76
N PRO A 114 5.83 -11.42 3.85
CA PRO A 114 6.88 -10.40 3.93
C PRO A 114 7.05 -9.76 5.33
N HIS A 115 5.95 -9.62 6.06
CA HIS A 115 5.87 -8.94 7.34
C HIS A 115 6.45 -9.75 8.52
N GLN A 116 6.86 -11.00 8.34
CA GLN A 116 7.43 -11.83 9.41
C GLN A 116 8.96 -11.66 9.55
N GLY A 117 9.61 -10.82 8.73
CA GLY A 117 11.06 -10.55 8.75
C GLY A 117 11.47 -9.23 9.44
N ARG A 118 12.72 -9.14 9.93
CA ARG A 118 13.26 -7.93 10.62
C ARG A 118 13.68 -6.77 9.69
N LYS A 119 13.47 -6.83 8.37
CA LYS A 119 14.04 -5.85 7.43
C LYS A 119 12.96 -5.21 6.55
N ARG A 120 13.04 -3.87 6.42
CA ARG A 120 12.09 -3.04 5.67
C ARG A 120 12.08 -3.38 4.18
N GLU A 121 10.88 -3.50 3.64
CA GLU A 121 10.62 -3.78 2.23
C GLU A 121 10.09 -2.52 1.55
N HIS A 122 10.46 -2.35 0.28
CA HIS A 122 9.93 -1.26 -0.54
C HIS A 122 9.25 -1.87 -1.76
N CYS A 123 7.97 -1.58 -1.93
CA CYS A 123 7.24 -1.90 -3.15
C CYS A 123 7.02 -0.63 -3.97
N LEU A 124 6.96 -0.77 -5.29
CA LEU A 124 6.33 0.25 -6.11
C LEU A 124 4.88 -0.16 -6.34
N ILE A 125 3.99 0.77 -6.12
CA ILE A 125 2.61 0.67 -6.56
C ILE A 125 2.54 1.49 -7.84
N GLN A 126 2.30 0.84 -8.97
CA GLN A 126 2.11 1.53 -10.24
C GLN A 126 0.61 1.81 -10.42
N TYR A 127 0.24 3.08 -10.46
CA TYR A 127 -1.15 3.52 -10.61
C TYR A 127 -1.63 3.46 -12.05
N GLU A 128 -0.73 3.54 -13.05
CA GLU A 128 -1.07 3.49 -14.47
C GLU A 128 -0.16 2.52 -15.24
N ARG A 129 -0.71 1.84 -16.25
CA ARG A 129 0.01 1.21 -17.37
C ARG A 129 -0.43 1.98 -18.60
#